data_AF-A0A853CJN7-F1
#
_entry.id   AF-A0A853CJN7-F1
#
_cell.length_a   1.000
_cell.length_b   1.000
_cell.length_c   1.000
_cell.angle_alpha   90.00
_cell.angle_beta   90.00
_cell.angle_gamma   90.00
#
_symmetry.space_group_name_H-M   'P 1'
#
loop_
_entity.id
_entity.type
_entity.pdbx_description
1 polymer ?
#
loop_
_entity_poly.entity_id
_entity_poly.type
_entity_poly.pdbx_seq_one_letter_code
_entity_poly.pdbx_strand_id
1 'polypeptide(L)'
;MEPITLVVGAALLAAGFVGGRLSRRRPTGPPPPVTPICGCGHPLSQHDTETSTCYAELRRETFDRRGRFAGHTWVPCTCRQYIGPRPIDEVFLPRLLPPTE
;
A
#
# COMPACT_ATOMS: atom_id res chain seq x y z
N MET A 1 10.16 21.37 -43.52
CA MET A 1 9.35 21.84 -42.39
C MET A 1 8.50 23.00 -42.90
N GLU A 2 7.20 22.79 -43.10
CA GLU A 2 6.32 23.90 -43.50
C GLU A 2 6.18 24.89 -42.33
N PRO A 3 6.24 26.21 -42.59
CA PRO A 3 6.18 27.21 -41.52
C PRO A 3 4.87 27.12 -40.72
N ILE A 4 3.79 26.68 -41.36
CA ILE A 4 2.47 26.52 -40.75
C ILE A 4 2.49 25.41 -39.69
N THR A 5 3.11 24.26 -39.98
CA THR A 5 3.14 23.15 -39.02
C THR A 5 3.99 23.48 -37.79
N LEU A 6 5.03 24.30 -37.95
CA LEU A 6 5.85 24.80 -36.85
C LEU A 6 5.05 25.75 -35.94
N VAL A 7 4.29 26.68 -36.53
CA VAL A 7 3.44 27.62 -35.77
C VAL A 7 2.35 26.86 -35.00
N VAL A 8 1.71 25.88 -35.63
CA VAL A 8 0.67 25.07 -34.98
C VAL A 8 1.26 24.28 -33.80
N GLY A 9 2.42 23.65 -33.99
CA GLY A 9 3.11 22.92 -32.91
C GLY A 9 3.48 23.82 -31.73
N ALA A 10 4.01 25.02 -32.00
CA ALA A 10 4.34 26.01 -30.98
C ALA A 10 3.10 26.47 -30.20
N ALA A 11 1.98 26.71 -30.89
CA ALA A 11 0.72 27.11 -30.27
C ALA A 11 0.16 26.01 -29.34
N LEU A 12 0.18 24.75 -29.78
CA LEU A 12 -0.27 23.62 -28.96
C LEU A 12 0.58 23.45 -27.70
N LEU A 13 1.91 23.56 -27.83
CA LEU A 13 2.83 23.46 -26.71
C LEU A 13 2.62 24.61 -25.71
N ALA A 14 2.46 25.84 -26.20
CA ALA A 14 2.17 27.00 -25.35
C ALA A 14 0.83 26.85 -24.61
N ALA A 15 -0.21 26.39 -25.30
CA ALA A 15 -1.52 26.14 -24.70
C ALA A 15 -1.45 25.06 -23.61
N GLY A 16 -0.77 23.94 -23.87
CA GLY A 16 -0.57 22.88 -22.88
C GLY A 16 0.25 23.34 -21.67
N PHE A 17 1.28 24.15 -21.90
CA PHE A 17 2.11 24.71 -20.83
C PHE A 17 1.33 25.66 -19.93
N VAL A 18 0.58 26.61 -20.52
CA VAL A 18 -0.24 27.57 -19.78
C VAL A 18 -1.37 26.85 -19.05
N GLY A 19 -2.08 25.95 -19.73
CA GLY A 19 -3.13 25.13 -19.12
C GLY A 19 -2.61 24.29 -17.95
N GLY A 20 -1.45 23.65 -18.11
CA GLY A 20 -0.78 22.91 -17.05
C GLY A 20 -0.34 23.79 -15.88
N ARG A 21 0.12 25.02 -16.14
CA ARG A 21 0.55 25.96 -15.08
C ARG A 21 -0.62 26.49 -14.28
N LEU A 22 -1.76 26.76 -14.93
CA LEU A 22 -3.00 27.22 -14.30
C LEU A 22 -3.77 26.09 -13.62
N SER A 23 -3.72 24.87 -14.17
CA SER A 23 -4.41 23.68 -13.64
C SER A 23 -3.64 22.99 -12.51
N ARG A 24 -2.34 23.27 -12.34
CA ARG A 24 -1.52 22.70 -11.27
C ARG A 24 -1.96 23.27 -9.91
N ARG A 25 -3.09 22.76 -9.40
CA ARG A 25 -3.43 22.81 -7.99
C ARG A 25 -2.31 22.07 -7.28
N ARG A 26 -1.38 22.82 -6.67
CA ARG A 26 -0.50 22.23 -5.65
C ARG A 26 -1.45 21.64 -4.62
N PRO A 27 -1.34 20.34 -4.27
CA PRO A 27 -1.99 19.86 -3.07
C PRO A 27 -1.48 20.74 -1.91
N THR A 28 -2.36 21.60 -1.41
CA THR A 28 -2.09 22.48 -0.27
C THR A 28 -2.34 21.65 0.98
N GLY A 29 -1.43 20.73 1.27
CA GLY A 29 -1.56 19.88 2.44
C GLY A 29 -0.40 18.91 2.54
N PRO A 30 0.04 18.57 3.76
CA PRO A 30 0.82 17.36 3.97
C PRO A 30 0.07 16.18 3.32
N PRO A 31 0.76 15.20 2.71
CA PRO A 31 0.12 13.95 2.37
C PRO A 31 -0.60 13.41 3.62
N PRO A 32 -1.78 12.78 3.47
CA PRO A 32 -2.44 12.16 4.61
C PRO A 32 -1.46 11.21 5.30
N PRO A 33 -1.48 11.13 6.63
CA PRO A 33 -0.58 10.23 7.35
C PRO A 33 -0.79 8.82 6.78
N VAL A 34 0.31 8.19 6.39
CA VAL A 34 0.31 6.77 6.01
C VAL A 34 -0.19 6.00 7.22
N THR A 35 -1.46 5.58 7.20
CA THR A 35 -1.98 4.69 8.22
C THR A 35 -1.47 3.31 7.88
N PRO A 36 -0.67 2.69 8.75
CA PRO A 36 -0.31 1.30 8.53
C PRO A 36 -1.55 0.43 8.63
N ILE A 37 -1.96 -0.09 7.48
CA ILE A 37 -3.06 -1.04 7.41
C ILE A 37 -2.42 -2.43 7.39
N CYS A 38 -2.48 -3.13 8.52
CA CYS A 38 -2.49 -4.59 8.50
C CYS A 38 -3.63 -4.97 7.55
N GLY A 39 -3.38 -5.76 6.49
CA GLY A 39 -4.41 -6.19 5.52
C GLY A 39 -5.60 -6.96 6.11
N CYS A 40 -5.63 -7.06 7.43
CA CYS A 40 -6.45 -7.80 8.37
C CYS A 40 -7.48 -6.91 9.07
N GLY A 41 -7.26 -5.58 9.10
CA GLY A 41 -8.18 -4.62 9.71
C GLY A 41 -8.19 -4.55 11.25
N HIS A 42 -7.31 -5.27 11.94
CA HIS A 42 -7.23 -5.29 13.41
C HIS A 42 -6.29 -4.21 13.96
N PRO A 43 -6.59 -3.64 15.15
CA PRO A 43 -5.76 -2.61 15.75
C PRO A 43 -4.41 -3.18 16.23
N LEU A 44 -3.42 -2.29 16.37
CA LEU A 44 -2.07 -2.65 16.81
C LEU A 44 -2.05 -3.35 18.17
N SER A 45 -2.98 -2.99 19.06
CA SER A 45 -3.12 -3.58 20.40
C SER A 45 -3.44 -5.07 20.41
N GLN A 46 -3.87 -5.65 19.28
CA GLN A 46 -4.16 -7.09 19.15
C GLN A 46 -2.91 -7.92 18.82
N HIS A 47 -1.72 -7.31 18.78
CA HIS A 47 -0.47 -7.98 18.48
C HIS A 47 0.42 -8.11 19.70
N ASP A 48 1.13 -9.22 19.75
CA ASP A 48 2.20 -9.46 20.69
C ASP A 48 3.43 -8.63 20.36
N THR A 49 3.97 -7.89 21.33
CA THR A 49 5.10 -6.98 21.08
C THR A 49 6.44 -7.69 20.87
N GLU A 50 6.57 -8.95 21.29
CA GLU A 50 7.82 -9.71 21.16
C GLU A 50 7.84 -10.54 19.88
N THR A 51 6.73 -11.22 19.59
CA THR A 51 6.60 -12.20 18.50
C THR A 51 5.90 -11.64 17.27
N SER A 52 5.30 -10.44 17.39
CA SER A 52 4.50 -9.80 16.34
C SER A 52 3.28 -10.62 15.91
N THR A 53 2.87 -11.63 16.68
CA THR A 53 1.71 -12.48 16.37
C THR A 53 0.42 -11.76 16.72
N CYS A 54 -0.56 -11.82 15.82
CA CYS A 54 -1.89 -11.31 16.11
C CYS A 54 -2.75 -12.36 16.82
N TYR A 55 -3.45 -11.94 17.88
CA TYR A 55 -4.37 -12.78 18.65
C TYR A 55 -5.83 -12.69 18.17
N ALA A 56 -6.10 -11.90 17.13
CA ALA A 56 -7.45 -11.73 16.60
C ALA A 56 -7.86 -12.83 15.62
N GLU A 57 -9.16 -12.97 15.41
CA GLU A 57 -9.75 -13.86 14.39
C GLU A 57 -10.26 -13.06 13.20
N LEU A 58 -10.15 -13.62 12.00
CA LEU A 58 -10.69 -13.04 10.76
C LEU A 58 -11.81 -13.91 10.19
N ARG A 59 -12.81 -13.23 9.65
CA ARG A 59 -13.93 -13.87 8.95
C ARG A 59 -13.48 -14.24 7.55
N ARG A 60 -13.43 -15.53 7.24
CA ARG A 60 -13.10 -16.07 5.92
C ARG A 60 -14.33 -16.64 5.25
N GLU A 61 -14.48 -16.39 3.96
CA GLU A 61 -15.48 -17.10 3.15
C GLU A 61 -15.02 -18.53 2.92
N THR A 62 -15.94 -19.47 3.07
CA THR A 62 -15.73 -20.88 2.76
C THR A 62 -16.42 -21.21 1.44
N PHE A 63 -15.79 -22.07 0.66
CA PHE A 63 -16.32 -22.54 -0.62
C PHE A 63 -16.34 -24.05 -0.65
N ASP A 64 -17.37 -24.64 -1.26
CA ASP A 64 -17.43 -26.07 -1.48
C ASP A 64 -16.40 -26.52 -2.53
N ARG A 65 -16.27 -27.84 -2.74
CA ARG A 65 -15.34 -28.39 -3.76
C ARG A 65 -15.66 -27.95 -5.19
N ARG A 66 -16.85 -27.37 -5.43
CA ARG A 66 -17.32 -26.87 -6.72
C ARG A 66 -17.17 -25.34 -6.82
N GLY A 67 -16.52 -24.70 -5.83
CA GLY A 67 -16.29 -23.26 -5.79
C GLY A 67 -17.52 -22.43 -5.44
N ARG A 68 -18.61 -23.05 -4.95
CA ARG A 68 -19.80 -22.31 -4.51
C ARG A 68 -19.64 -21.85 -3.08
N PHE A 69 -20.08 -20.63 -2.80
CA PHE A 69 -20.08 -20.08 -1.44
C PHE A 69 -20.81 -21.01 -0.47
N ALA A 70 -20.13 -21.38 0.60
CA ALA A 70 -20.59 -22.33 1.62
C ALA A 70 -20.78 -21.67 3.00
N GLY A 71 -20.48 -20.37 3.14
CA GLY A 71 -20.66 -19.61 4.36
C GLY A 71 -19.41 -18.87 4.81
N HIS A 72 -19.39 -18.57 6.10
CA HIS A 72 -18.26 -17.90 6.75
C HIS A 72 -17.71 -18.76 7.87
N THR A 73 -16.40 -18.66 8.08
CA THR A 73 -15.69 -19.28 9.20
C THR A 73 -14.79 -18.24 9.86
N TRP A 74 -14.61 -18.35 11.17
CA TRP A 74 -13.64 -17.55 11.90
C TRP A 74 -12.35 -18.34 12.00
N VAL A 75 -11.24 -17.74 11.57
CA VAL A 75 -9.91 -18.36 11.62
C VAL A 75 -8.92 -17.40 12.26
N PRO A 76 -7.85 -17.91 12.91
CA PRO A 76 -6.81 -17.06 13.48
C PRO A 76 -6.18 -16.14 12.43
N CYS A 77 -5.87 -14.89 12.81
CA CYS A 77 -5.11 -14.00 11.94
C CYS A 77 -3.69 -14.50 11.78
N THR A 78 -3.28 -14.76 10.54
CA THR A 78 -1.91 -15.14 10.20
C THR A 78 -1.00 -13.93 9.96
N CYS A 79 -1.48 -12.74 10.32
CA CYS A 79 -0.75 -11.50 10.17
C CYS A 79 0.40 -11.38 11.18
N ARG A 80 1.51 -10.80 10.72
CA ARG A 80 2.67 -10.42 11.52
C ARG A 80 2.71 -8.89 11.54
N GLN A 81 2.66 -8.31 12.73
CA GLN A 81 2.57 -6.86 12.99
C GLN A 81 3.54 -6.04 12.10
N TYR A 82 3.04 -5.46 11.01
CA TYR A 82 3.82 -4.55 10.16
C TYR A 82 3.13 -3.19 10.12
N ILE A 83 3.78 -2.21 10.74
CA ILE A 83 3.23 -0.85 10.87
C ILE A 83 3.96 0.21 10.03
N GLY A 84 4.87 -0.18 9.13
CA GLY A 84 5.74 0.76 8.40
C GLY A 84 6.47 1.74 9.34
N PRO A 85 7.31 2.68 8.86
CA PRO A 85 7.92 2.83 7.54
C PRO A 85 9.15 1.93 7.32
N ARG A 86 9.45 1.04 8.28
CA ARG A 86 10.62 0.16 8.19
C ARG A 86 10.47 -0.84 7.04
N PRO A 87 11.56 -1.19 6.35
CA PRO A 87 11.55 -2.20 5.31
C PRO A 87 11.01 -3.54 5.81
N ILE A 88 10.28 -4.26 4.95
CA ILE A 88 9.73 -5.58 5.27
C ILE A 88 10.83 -6.59 5.62
N ASP A 89 11.99 -6.47 4.99
CA ASP A 89 13.16 -7.30 5.26
C ASP A 89 13.65 -7.14 6.71
N GLU A 90 13.61 -5.94 7.29
CA GLU A 90 14.02 -5.74 8.70
C GLU A 90 13.04 -6.37 9.71
N VAL A 91 11.76 -6.52 9.35
CA VAL A 91 10.71 -7.06 10.23
C VAL A 91 10.56 -8.57 10.09
N PHE A 92 10.80 -9.09 8.89
CA PHE A 92 10.54 -10.49 8.55
C PHE A 92 11.80 -11.36 8.42
N LEU A 93 13.01 -10.77 8.35
CA LEU A 93 14.23 -11.58 8.39
C LEU A 93 14.60 -11.94 9.84
N PRO A 94 15.00 -13.20 10.09
CA PRO A 94 15.71 -13.57 11.31
C PRO A 94 16.95 -12.67 11.48
N ARG A 95 17.28 -12.27 12.71
CA ARG A 95 18.56 -11.58 12.97
C ARG A 95 19.69 -12.50 12.51
N LEU A 96 20.48 -12.04 11.54
CA LEU A 96 21.68 -12.74 11.13
C LEU A 96 22.63 -12.76 12.33
N LEU A 97 22.94 -13.97 12.82
CA LEU A 97 24.04 -14.14 13.75
C LEU A 97 25.34 -13.78 13.01
N PRO A 98 26.32 -13.18 13.70
CA PRO A 98 27.62 -12.95 13.09
C PRO A 98 28.21 -14.29 12.59
N PRO A 99 28.95 -14.29 11.48
CA PRO A 99 29.58 -15.51 10.97
C PRO A 99 30.43 -16.12 12.08
N THR A 100 30.19 -17.39 12.36
CA THR A 100 31.08 -18.18 13.20
C THR A 100 32.35 -18.44 12.40
N GLU A 101 33.50 -18.01 12.93
CA GLU A 101 34.82 -18.37 12.41
C GLU A 101 35.09 -19.87 12.55
#